data_AF-A0A179IR80-F1
#
_entry.id   AF-A0A179IR80-F1
#
_cell.length_a   1.000
_cell.length_b   1.000
_cell.length_c   1.000
_cell.angle_alpha   90.00
_cell.angle_beta   90.00
_cell.angle_gamma   90.00
#
_symmetry.space_group_name_H-M   'P 1'
#
loop_
_entity.id
_entity.type
_entity.pdbx_description
1 polymer ?
#
loop_
_entity_poly.entity_id
_entity_poly.type
_entity_poly.pdbx_seq_one_letter_code
_entity_poly.pdbx_strand_id
1 'polypeptide(L)'
;MADFAALVGFQPKACRPWRAPTKGKVERLIRYVRENFWPGRRFTNLADLYEQAQAWCARANRRVHGTTGVVPAEQPAREPLQPVPERQRLEHMLVEARKVSRDRSFPGAVTDTAFPGIGRGRRWW
;
A
#
# COMPACT_ATOMS: atom_id res chain seq x y z
N MET A 1 11.46 -3.46 10.31
CA MET A 1 10.06 -3.95 10.23
C MET A 1 9.39 -4.06 11.59
N ALA A 2 10.06 -4.61 12.61
CA ALA A 2 9.52 -4.71 13.97
C ALA A 2 9.22 -3.33 14.60
N ASP A 3 10.11 -2.35 14.41
CA ASP A 3 9.94 -1.01 14.97
C ASP A 3 8.71 -0.28 14.39
N PHE A 4 8.46 -0.42 13.08
CA PHE A 4 7.29 0.15 12.42
C PHE A 4 5.99 -0.51 12.90
N ALA A 5 6.01 -1.84 13.04
CA ALA A 5 4.90 -2.61 13.58
C ALA A 5 4.53 -2.17 15.01
N ALA A 6 5.54 -1.94 15.87
CA ALA A 6 5.34 -1.43 17.22
C ALA A 6 4.77 0.00 17.22
N LEU A 7 5.28 0.88 16.35
CA LEU A 7 4.86 2.28 16.29
C LEU A 7 3.44 2.47 15.72
N VAL A 8 3.03 1.61 14.79
CA VAL A 8 1.68 1.60 14.19
C VAL A 8 0.70 0.73 14.98
N GLY A 9 1.19 -0.08 15.94
CA GLY A 9 0.35 -0.89 16.81
C GLY A 9 -0.20 -2.18 16.18
N PHE A 10 0.46 -2.73 15.16
CA PHE A 10 0.08 -4.03 14.57
C PHE A 10 1.14 -5.10 14.82
N GLN A 11 0.71 -6.35 15.01
CA GLN A 11 1.62 -7.47 15.22
C GLN A 11 1.73 -8.32 13.93
N PRO A 12 2.89 -8.32 13.22
CA PRO A 12 3.07 -9.13 12.04
C PRO A 12 3.11 -10.62 12.44
N LYS A 13 2.18 -11.41 11.89
CA LYS A 13 2.17 -12.87 12.04
C LYS A 13 2.66 -13.50 10.74
N ALA A 14 3.87 -14.03 10.75
CA ALA A 14 4.40 -14.76 9.60
C ALA A 14 3.60 -16.05 9.36
N CYS A 15 3.35 -16.36 8.08
CA CYS A 15 2.79 -17.65 7.71
C CYS A 15 3.83 -18.76 7.99
N ARG A 16 3.39 -19.89 8.54
CA ARG A 16 4.27 -21.06 8.68
C ARG A 16 4.66 -21.56 7.28
N PRO A 17 5.95 -21.87 7.03
CA PRO A 17 6.38 -22.51 5.78
C PRO A 17 5.55 -23.77 5.51
N TRP A 18 5.29 -24.07 4.23
CA TRP A 18 4.53 -25.25 3.79
C TRP A 18 3.06 -25.32 4.24
N ARG A 19 2.50 -24.22 4.77
CA ARG A 19 1.09 -24.14 5.17
C ARG A 19 0.30 -23.21 4.24
N ALA A 20 -0.02 -23.72 3.05
CA ALA A 20 -0.82 -23.04 2.01
C ALA A 20 -2.14 -22.37 2.50
N PRO A 21 -2.91 -22.92 3.45
CA PRO A 21 -4.20 -22.34 3.86
C PRO A 21 -4.10 -20.90 4.40
N THR A 22 -2.96 -20.53 4.98
CA THR A 22 -2.75 -19.21 5.60
C THR A 22 -2.76 -18.07 4.56
N LYS A 23 -2.48 -18.39 3.30
CA LYS A 23 -2.46 -17.44 2.18
C LYS A 23 -3.80 -17.34 1.44
N GLY A 24 -4.75 -18.24 1.73
CA GLY A 24 -6.01 -18.38 0.98
C GLY A 24 -6.88 -17.13 0.97
N LYS A 25 -6.86 -16.30 2.03
CA LYS A 25 -7.62 -15.05 2.07
C LYS A 25 -7.09 -14.02 1.06
N VAL A 26 -5.77 -13.91 0.95
CA VAL A 26 -5.10 -13.01 -0.02
C VAL A 26 -5.30 -13.53 -1.44
N GLU A 27 -5.13 -14.84 -1.66
CA GLU A 27 -5.30 -15.45 -2.98
C GLU A 27 -6.73 -15.36 -3.50
N ARG A 28 -7.73 -15.53 -2.61
CA ARG A 28 -9.14 -15.36 -2.97
C ARG A 28 -9.47 -13.92 -3.36
N LEU A 29 -8.90 -12.93 -2.67
CA LEU A 29 -9.06 -11.52 -3.05
C LEU A 29 -8.41 -11.21 -4.39
N ILE A 30 -7.18 -11.67 -4.63
CA ILE A 30 -6.48 -11.47 -5.90
C ILE A 30 -7.27 -12.08 -7.05
N ARG A 31 -7.79 -13.28 -6.87
CA ARG A 31 -8.66 -13.94 -7.85
C ARG A 31 -9.95 -13.14 -8.11
N TYR A 32 -10.61 -12.67 -7.05
CA TYR A 32 -11.80 -11.83 -7.18
C TYR A 32 -11.53 -10.57 -8.01
N VAL A 33 -10.45 -9.83 -7.71
CA VAL A 33 -10.03 -8.68 -8.52
C VAL A 33 -9.78 -9.12 -9.95
N ARG A 34 -9.09 -10.25 -10.16
CA ARG A 34 -8.80 -10.71 -11.52
C ARG A 34 -10.03 -11.03 -12.35
N GLU A 35 -11.01 -11.67 -11.74
CA GLU A 35 -12.24 -12.11 -12.40
C GLU A 35 -13.28 -10.98 -12.53
N ASN A 36 -13.22 -9.93 -11.72
CA ASN A 36 -14.27 -8.89 -11.67
C ASN A 36 -13.80 -7.49 -12.10
N PHE A 37 -12.50 -7.22 -12.06
CA PHE A 37 -11.94 -5.94 -12.48
C PHE A 37 -11.45 -5.97 -13.94
N TRP A 38 -10.68 -6.99 -14.33
CA TRP A 38 -10.00 -7.02 -15.64
C TRP A 38 -10.85 -7.33 -16.88
N PRO A 39 -11.90 -8.18 -16.83
CA PRO A 39 -12.56 -8.61 -18.07
C PRO A 39 -13.08 -7.44 -18.92
N GLY A 40 -12.64 -7.38 -20.18
CA GLY A 40 -13.11 -6.40 -21.17
C GLY A 40 -12.64 -4.97 -20.98
N ARG A 41 -11.74 -4.68 -20.03
CA ARG A 41 -11.22 -3.32 -19.83
C ARG A 41 -10.19 -2.95 -20.89
N ARG A 42 -10.29 -1.69 -21.32
CA ARG A 42 -9.29 -0.99 -22.11
C ARG A 42 -8.96 0.30 -21.36
N PHE A 43 -7.69 0.67 -21.35
CA PHE A 43 -7.22 1.91 -20.76
C PHE A 43 -6.16 2.48 -21.67
N THR A 44 -6.07 3.80 -21.70
CA THR A 44 -5.17 4.53 -22.62
C THR A 44 -3.85 4.87 -21.94
N ASN A 45 -3.89 5.12 -20.63
CA ASN A 45 -2.73 5.46 -19.82
C ASN A 45 -2.88 4.91 -18.39
N LEU A 46 -1.83 5.06 -17.58
CA LEU A 46 -1.82 4.58 -16.19
C LEU A 46 -2.79 5.34 -15.29
N ALA A 47 -3.00 6.64 -15.55
CA ALA A 47 -3.91 7.48 -14.77
C ALA A 47 -5.37 7.04 -14.96
N ASP A 48 -5.77 6.76 -16.19
CA ASP A 48 -7.07 6.20 -16.59
C ASP A 48 -7.29 4.84 -15.91
N LEU A 49 -6.29 3.96 -15.92
CA LEU A 49 -6.37 2.70 -15.17
C LEU A 49 -6.58 2.92 -13.66
N TYR A 50 -5.92 3.93 -13.09
CA TYR A 50 -6.05 4.26 -11.67
C TYR A 50 -7.46 4.78 -11.33
N GLU A 51 -7.99 5.70 -12.13
CA GLU A 51 -9.36 6.22 -11.97
C GLU A 51 -10.39 5.09 -12.13
N GLN A 52 -10.21 4.25 -13.14
CA GLN A 52 -11.02 3.05 -13.37
C GLN A 52 -10.99 2.08 -12.20
N ALA A 53 -9.83 1.90 -11.56
CA ALA A 53 -9.66 1.06 -10.37
C ALA A 53 -10.36 1.68 -9.16
N GLN A 54 -10.19 2.98 -8.92
CA GLN A 54 -10.86 3.68 -7.82
C GLN A 54 -12.39 3.62 -7.96
N ALA A 55 -12.92 3.91 -9.15
CA ALA A 55 -14.35 3.83 -9.43
C ALA A 55 -14.89 2.40 -9.22
N TRP A 56 -14.13 1.38 -9.62
CA TRP A 56 -14.50 -0.02 -9.39
C TRP A 56 -14.51 -0.37 -7.90
N CYS A 57 -13.49 0.03 -7.14
CA CYS A 57 -13.44 -0.17 -5.69
C CYS A 57 -14.64 0.49 -4.99
N ALA A 58 -14.99 1.73 -5.36
CA ALA A 58 -16.16 2.43 -4.82
C ALA A 58 -17.48 1.70 -5.13
N ARG A 59 -17.59 1.07 -6.31
CA ARG A 59 -18.76 0.24 -6.64
C ARG A 59 -18.76 -1.09 -5.89
N ALA A 60 -17.63 -1.78 -5.83
CA ALA A 60 -17.51 -3.08 -5.17
C ALA A 60 -17.77 -2.97 -3.65
N ASN A 61 -17.29 -1.91 -3.01
CA ASN A 61 -17.44 -1.69 -1.57
C ASN A 61 -18.87 -1.31 -1.15
N ARG A 62 -19.72 -0.86 -2.09
CA ARG A 62 -21.13 -0.54 -1.87
C ARG A 62 -22.07 -1.73 -2.07
N ARG A 63 -21.58 -2.85 -2.60
CA ARG A 63 -22.40 -4.05 -2.83
C ARG A 63 -22.60 -4.80 -1.51
N VAL A 64 -23.84 -5.23 -1.25
CA VAL A 64 -24.14 -6.15 -0.15
C VAL A 64 -23.35 -7.45 -0.36
N HIS A 65 -22.49 -7.80 0.60
CA HIS A 65 -21.67 -8.98 0.48
C HIS A 65 -22.50 -10.24 0.75
N GLY A 66 -22.52 -11.19 -0.19
CA GLY A 66 -23.37 -12.39 -0.10
C GLY A 66 -23.12 -13.28 1.13
N THR A 67 -21.91 -13.26 1.69
CA THR A 67 -21.58 -14.08 2.87
C THR A 67 -21.89 -13.37 4.19
N THR A 68 -21.80 -12.05 4.24
CA THR A 68 -21.89 -11.27 5.49
C THR A 68 -23.20 -10.48 5.58
N GLY A 69 -23.95 -10.35 4.48
CA GLY A 69 -25.22 -9.62 4.42
C GLY A 69 -25.11 -8.10 4.63
N VAL A 70 -23.89 -7.59 4.81
CA VAL A 70 -23.60 -6.17 5.05
C VAL A 70 -22.82 -5.56 3.90
N VAL A 71 -22.93 -4.25 3.79
CA VAL A 71 -22.14 -3.44 2.86
C VAL A 71 -20.74 -3.26 3.46
N PRO A 72 -19.66 -3.71 2.78
CA PRO A 72 -18.29 -3.60 3.30
C PRO A 72 -17.89 -2.17 3.68
N ALA A 73 -18.39 -1.15 2.97
CA ALA A 73 -18.11 0.25 3.27
C ALA A 73 -18.67 0.74 4.62
N GLU A 74 -19.74 0.13 5.13
CA GLU A 74 -20.40 0.55 6.38
C GLU A 74 -19.80 -0.10 7.63
N GLN A 75 -19.08 -1.20 7.44
CA GLN A 75 -18.48 -1.97 8.52
C GLN A 75 -17.35 -1.24 9.28
N PRO A 76 -16.37 -0.58 8.63
CA PRO A 76 -15.28 0.08 9.35
C PRO A 76 -15.75 1.23 10.25
N ALA A 77 -16.86 1.89 9.93
CA ALA A 77 -17.42 2.96 10.78
C ALA A 77 -18.00 2.43 12.11
N ARG A 78 -18.26 1.12 12.20
CA ARG A 78 -18.81 0.46 13.40
C ARG A 78 -17.73 -0.15 14.28
N GLU A 79 -16.51 -0.29 13.77
CA GLU A 79 -15.40 -0.89 14.51
C GLU A 79 -14.69 0.18 15.36
N PRO A 80 -14.34 -0.13 16.62
CA PRO A 80 -13.53 0.76 17.45
C PRO A 80 -12.08 0.76 16.93
N LEU A 81 -11.82 1.57 15.91
CA LEU A 81 -10.49 1.70 15.30
C LEU A 81 -9.57 2.54 16.19
N GLN A 82 -8.30 2.14 16.26
CA GLN A 82 -7.26 2.97 16.86
C GLN A 82 -6.97 4.19 15.96
N PRO A 83 -6.67 5.36 16.54
CA PRO A 83 -6.28 6.51 15.75
C PRO A 83 -4.95 6.25 15.04
N VAL A 84 -4.82 6.80 13.82
CA VAL A 84 -3.57 6.72 13.07
C VAL A 84 -2.50 7.53 13.82
N PRO A 85 -1.29 6.98 14.03
CA PRO A 85 -0.20 7.71 14.67
C PRO A 85 0.19 8.95 13.86
N GLU A 86 0.61 10.00 14.55
CA GLU A 86 1.04 11.25 13.93
C GLU A 86 2.18 11.04 12.93
N ARG A 87 2.10 11.68 11.76
CA ARG A 87 3.10 11.57 10.69
C ARG A 87 4.52 11.83 11.20
N GLN A 88 4.70 12.79 12.09
CA GLN A 88 6.00 13.15 12.69
C GLN A 88 6.69 11.97 13.37
N ARG A 89 5.92 11.07 14.00
CA ARG A 89 6.46 9.85 14.63
C ARG A 89 6.95 8.83 13.61
N LEU A 90 6.52 8.92 12.35
CA LEU A 90 6.87 8.01 11.27
C LEU A 90 7.93 8.57 10.31
N GLU A 91 8.22 9.88 10.35
CA GLU A 91 9.11 10.55 9.38
C GLU A 91 10.48 9.90 9.25
N HIS A 92 11.09 9.53 10.37
CA HIS A 92 12.39 8.87 10.41
C HIS A 92 12.39 7.46 9.79
N MET A 93 11.21 6.85 9.59
CA MET A 93 11.05 5.53 8.96
C MET A 93 10.68 5.60 7.48
N LEU A 94 10.28 6.77 6.97
CA LEU A 94 9.83 6.96 5.59
C LEU A 94 11.00 7.20 4.63
N VAL A 95 12.17 7.57 5.14
CA VAL A 95 13.35 7.89 4.34
C VAL A 95 14.46 6.90 4.67
N GLU A 96 14.83 6.09 3.69
CA GLU A 96 16.09 5.34 3.81
C GLU A 96 17.25 6.26 3.40
N ALA A 97 18.11 6.60 4.36
CA ALA A 97 19.36 7.28 4.07
C ALA A 97 20.28 6.34 3.26
N ARG A 98 20.30 6.51 1.93
CA ARG A 98 21.21 5.79 1.04
C ARG A 98 22.51 6.57 0.91
N LYS A 99 23.64 5.90 1.18
CA LYS A 99 24.97 6.47 0.98
C LYS A 99 25.19 6.66 -0.51
N VAL A 100 25.13 7.91 -0.97
CA VAL A 100 25.45 8.27 -2.36
C VAL A 100 26.96 8.21 -2.53
N SER A 101 27.43 7.58 -3.61
CA SER A 101 28.84 7.61 -3.96
C SER A 101 29.26 9.03 -4.37
N ARG A 102 30.57 9.32 -4.32
CA ARG A 102 31.11 10.66 -4.63
C ARG A 102 30.81 11.09 -6.08
N ASP A 103 30.59 10.14 -6.97
CA ASP A 103 30.20 10.29 -8.37
C ASP A 103 28.68 10.44 -8.59
N ARG A 104 27.88 10.57 -7.51
CA ARG A 104 26.42 10.73 -7.54
C ARG A 104 25.66 9.56 -8.20
N SER A 105 26.30 8.40 -8.36
CA SER A 105 25.62 7.20 -8.82
C SER A 105 25.03 6.43 -7.62
N PHE A 106 23.89 5.78 -7.88
CA PHE A 106 23.28 4.85 -6.94
C PHE A 106 23.51 3.44 -7.50
N PRO A 107 24.14 2.51 -6.77
CA PRO A 107 24.20 1.13 -7.21
C PRO A 107 22.77 0.56 -7.19
N GLY A 108 22.19 0.35 -8.38
CA GLY A 108 20.91 -0.36 -8.56
C GLY A 108 19.68 0.49 -8.88
N ALA A 109 19.80 1.80 -9.14
CA ALA A 109 18.64 2.61 -9.54
C ALA A 109 18.45 2.65 -11.06
N VAL A 110 17.61 1.76 -11.60
CA VAL A 110 16.82 2.11 -12.79
C VAL A 110 15.61 2.87 -12.28
N THR A 111 15.69 4.20 -12.25
CA THR A 111 14.68 5.10 -12.80
C THR A 111 15.07 6.56 -12.61
N ASP A 112 14.91 7.26 -13.72
CA ASP A 112 14.90 8.70 -13.89
C ASP A 112 13.77 9.32 -13.03
N THR A 113 14.10 9.89 -11.89
CA THR A 113 13.20 10.80 -11.18
C THR A 113 14.03 11.91 -10.55
N ALA A 114 14.13 13.02 -11.28
CA ALA A 114 14.70 14.24 -10.78
C ALA A 114 13.88 14.72 -9.56
N PHE A 115 14.53 14.78 -8.39
CA PHE A 115 13.98 15.48 -7.23
C PHE A 115 14.11 17.00 -7.47
N PRO A 116 13.01 17.77 -7.55
CA PRO A 116 13.10 19.21 -7.61
C PRO A 116 13.29 19.75 -6.19
N GLY A 117 14.37 20.51 -5.98
CA GLY A 117 14.56 21.30 -4.76
C GLY A 117 15.83 20.98 -3.96
N ILE A 118 17.01 21.15 -4.57
CA ILE A 118 18.25 21.32 -3.79
C ILE A 118 18.47 22.82 -3.60
N GLY A 119 17.89 23.36 -2.53
CA GLY A 119 18.35 24.60 -1.92
C GLY A 119 19.75 24.39 -1.38
N ARG A 120 20.67 25.27 -1.76
CA ARG A 120 22.07 25.29 -1.33
C ARG A 120 22.14 25.36 0.19
N GLY A 121 22.71 24.36 0.83
CA GLY A 121 22.93 24.42 2.28
C GLY A 121 23.59 23.18 2.82
N ARG A 122 24.92 23.16 2.78
CA ARG A 122 25.74 22.18 3.50
C ARG A 122 25.41 22.23 5.00
N ARG A 123 24.96 21.11 5.58
CA ARG A 123 25.61 20.41 6.71
C ARG A 123 24.76 19.24 7.16
N TRP A 124 25.42 18.10 7.28
CA TRP A 124 24.90 16.86 7.84
C TRP A 124 24.88 16.97 9.35
N TRP A 125 23.68 17.01 9.96
CA TRP A 125 23.28 16.40 11.24
C TRP A 125 21.76 16.33 11.25
#